data_AF-A0A3D3WFE2-F1
#
_entry.id   AF-A0A3D3WFE2-F1
#
_cell.length_a   1.000
_cell.length_b   1.000
_cell.length_c   1.000
_cell.angle_alpha   90.00
_cell.angle_beta   90.00
_cell.angle_gamma   90.00
#
_symmetry.space_group_name_H-M   'P 1'
#
loop_
_entity.id
_entity.type
_entity.pdbx_description
1 polymer ?
#
loop_
_entity_poly.entity_id
_entity_poly.type
_entity_poly.pdbx_seq_one_letter_code
_entity_poly.pdbx_strand_id
1 'polypeptide(L)'
;MFALTEDRLNILTEALRELSQEHCLGLSIPFFDEDELAGLINEARALPMRRARDRVSHKGIVVTQDFHICFPAPRQGAMEKL
;
A
#
# COMPACT_ATOMS: atom_id res chain seq x y z
N MET A 1 -0.38 -11.87 14.47
CA MET A 1 0.03 -10.49 14.84
C MET A 1 1.53 -10.53 15.06
N PHE A 2 2.30 -9.80 14.25
CA PHE A 2 3.77 -9.84 14.31
C PHE A 2 4.26 -9.17 15.58
N ALA A 3 5.09 -9.88 16.35
CA ALA A 3 5.63 -9.34 17.59
C ALA A 3 6.77 -8.37 17.29
N LEU A 4 6.76 -7.21 17.94
CA LEU A 4 7.89 -6.29 17.92
C LEU A 4 8.93 -6.77 18.94
N THR A 5 9.81 -7.68 18.52
CA THR A 5 10.92 -8.17 19.34
C THR A 5 11.98 -7.07 19.52
N GLU A 6 12.84 -7.22 20.52
CA GLU A 6 13.98 -6.31 20.73
C GLU A 6 14.90 -6.26 19.48
N ASP A 7 15.15 -7.40 18.86
CA ASP A 7 15.95 -7.48 17.63
C ASP A 7 15.36 -6.64 16.49
N ARG A 8 14.03 -6.70 16.30
CA ARG A 8 13.34 -5.89 15.28
C ARG A 8 13.37 -4.42 15.58
N LEU A 9 13.22 -4.08 16.86
CA LEU A 9 13.32 -2.69 17.30
C LEU A 9 14.72 -2.13 17.01
N ASN A 10 15.76 -2.93 17.24
CA ASN A 10 17.14 -2.55 16.94
C ASN A 10 17.35 -2.35 15.44
N ILE A 11 16.94 -3.30 14.60
CA ILE A 11 17.04 -3.19 13.13
C ILE A 11 16.32 -1.93 12.62
N LEU A 12 15.10 -1.66 13.10
CA LEU A 12 14.36 -0.46 12.74
C LEU A 12 15.06 0.82 13.19
N THR A 13 15.63 0.83 14.40
CA THR A 13 16.32 1.99 14.95
C THR A 13 17.58 2.33 14.14
N GLU A 14 18.35 1.31 13.76
CA GLU A 14 19.52 1.47 12.90
C GLU A 14 19.15 1.97 11.51
N ALA A 15 18.11 1.38 10.91
CA ALA A 15 17.59 1.81 9.60
C ALA A 15 17.14 3.28 9.61
N LEU A 16 16.48 3.73 10.68
CA LEU A 16 16.07 5.13 10.83
C LEU A 16 17.27 6.07 10.95
N ARG A 17 18.30 5.67 11.71
CA ARG A 17 19.55 6.44 11.82
C ARG A 17 20.23 6.57 10.46
N GLU A 18 20.29 5.51 9.68
CA GLU A 18 20.89 5.53 8.35
C GLU A 18 20.05 6.35 7.36
N LEU A 19 18.71 6.24 7.41
CA LEU A 19 17.81 7.04 6.59
C LEU A 19 17.93 8.54 6.85
N SER A 20 18.28 8.93 8.07
CA SER A 20 18.46 10.33 8.45
C SER A 20 19.72 10.99 7.87
N GLN A 21 20.61 10.24 7.23
CA GLN A 21 21.81 10.80 6.60
C GLN A 21 21.45 11.53 5.30
N GLU A 22 22.07 12.69 5.05
CA GLU A 22 21.77 13.55 3.88
C GLU A 22 21.90 12.85 2.52
N HIS A 23 22.72 11.79 2.44
CA HIS A 23 22.97 11.05 1.21
C HIS A 23 22.16 9.75 1.08
N CYS A 24 21.36 9.41 2.09
CA CYS A 24 20.55 8.19 2.07
C CYS A 24 19.18 8.47 1.43
N LEU A 25 18.98 8.04 0.19
CA LEU A 25 17.72 8.23 -0.54
C LEU A 25 16.66 7.16 -0.23
N GLY A 26 17.07 6.04 0.36
CA GLY A 26 16.18 4.94 0.73
C GLY A 26 16.95 3.71 1.20
N LEU A 27 16.28 2.89 2.01
CA LEU A 27 16.83 1.66 2.59
C LEU A 27 15.84 0.52 2.40
N SER A 28 16.38 -0.68 2.27
CA SER A 28 15.60 -1.92 2.31
C SER A 28 16.06 -2.72 3.52
N ILE A 29 15.14 -3.03 4.42
CA ILE A 29 15.40 -3.89 5.56
C ILE A 29 14.56 -5.16 5.46
N PRO A 30 15.15 -6.33 5.75
CA PRO A 30 14.40 -7.59 5.82
C PRO A 30 13.58 -7.59 7.12
N PHE A 31 12.41 -6.96 7.07
CA PHE A 31 11.57 -6.80 8.26
C PHE A 31 10.79 -8.08 8.64
N PHE A 32 10.48 -8.91 7.64
CA PHE A 32 9.81 -10.20 7.82
C PHE A 32 10.75 -11.33 7.42
N ASP A 33 10.69 -12.42 8.16
CA ASP A 33 11.30 -13.68 7.74
C ASP A 33 10.41 -14.43 6.73
N GLU A 34 10.94 -15.50 6.14
CA GLU A 34 10.24 -16.29 5.11
C GLU A 34 8.94 -16.93 5.64
N ASP A 35 8.91 -17.33 6.92
CA ASP A 35 7.75 -17.97 7.52
C ASP A 35 6.61 -16.96 7.74
N GLU A 36 6.96 -15.75 8.17
CA GLU A 36 6.03 -14.63 8.29
C GLU A 36 5.51 -14.14 6.94
N LEU A 37 6.38 -14.07 5.93
CA LEU A 37 5.98 -13.76 4.56
C LEU A 37 5.00 -14.80 4.04
N ALA A 38 5.27 -16.08 4.26
CA ALA A 38 4.35 -17.17 3.90
C ALA A 38 3.00 -17.02 4.63
N GLY A 39 3.02 -16.66 5.92
CA GLY A 39 1.83 -16.34 6.71
C GLY A 39 1.01 -15.21 6.08
N LEU A 40 1.64 -14.07 5.78
CA LEU A 40 1.02 -12.91 5.13
C LEU A 40 0.42 -13.26 3.77
N ILE A 41 1.13 -14.05 2.96
CA ILE A 41 0.64 -14.49 1.65
C ILE A 41 -0.63 -15.32 1.81
N ASN A 42 -0.68 -16.21 2.80
CA ASN A 42 -1.85 -17.05 3.05
C ASN A 42 -3.03 -16.23 3.57
N GLU A 43 -2.80 -15.29 4.49
CA GLU A 43 -3.83 -14.35 4.94
C GLU A 43 -4.38 -13.51 3.78
N ALA A 44 -3.49 -12.94 2.95
CA ALA A 44 -3.88 -12.13 1.80
C ALA A 44 -4.68 -12.93 0.76
N ARG A 45 -4.35 -14.20 0.54
CA ARG A 45 -5.11 -15.11 -0.35
C ARG A 45 -6.48 -15.47 0.21
N ALA A 46 -6.63 -15.51 1.53
CA ALA A 46 -7.90 -15.79 2.19
C ALA A 46 -8.84 -14.58 2.20
N LEU A 47 -8.33 -13.37 2.00
CA LEU A 47 -9.16 -12.18 1.88
C LEU A 47 -10.07 -12.26 0.64
N PRO A 48 -11.34 -11.84 0.75
CA PRO A 48 -12.21 -11.75 -0.41
C PRO A 48 -11.69 -10.65 -1.34
N MET A 49 -10.94 -11.05 -2.36
CA MET A 49 -10.51 -10.13 -3.40
C MET A 49 -11.71 -9.74 -4.25
N ARG A 50 -11.90 -8.44 -4.46
CA ARG A 50 -12.88 -7.96 -5.43
C ARG A 50 -12.46 -8.49 -6.79
N ARG A 51 -13.36 -9.23 -7.45
CA ARG A 51 -13.19 -9.61 -8.85
C ARG A 51 -13.12 -8.32 -9.66
N ALA A 52 -12.07 -8.15 -10.47
CA ALA A 52 -11.99 -7.06 -11.42
C ALA A 52 -13.25 -7.08 -12.30
N ARG A 53 -13.90 -5.92 -12.46
CA ARG A 53 -15.11 -5.82 -13.27
C ARG A 53 -14.77 -6.03 -14.74
N ASP A 54 -15.73 -6.55 -15.49
CA ASP A 54 -15.59 -6.67 -16.94
C ASP A 54 -15.29 -5.31 -17.57
N ARG A 55 -14.49 -5.32 -18.64
CA ARG A 55 -14.09 -4.12 -19.36
C ARG A 55 -15.34 -3.44 -19.93
N VAL A 56 -15.51 -2.16 -19.65
CA VAL A 56 -16.60 -1.37 -20.23
C VAL A 56 -16.20 -1.01 -21.66
N SER A 57 -17.04 -1.35 -22.63
CA SER A 57 -16.85 -0.94 -24.02
C SER A 57 -17.93 0.05 -24.44
N HIS A 58 -17.53 1.17 -25.03
CA HIS A 58 -18.44 2.14 -25.64
C HIS A 58 -17.79 2.73 -26.90
N LYS A 59 -18.46 2.62 -28.05
CA LYS A 59 -18.00 3.16 -29.35
C LYS A 59 -16.55 2.79 -29.71
N GLY A 60 -16.15 1.53 -29.47
CA GLY A 60 -14.80 1.03 -29.77
C GLY A 60 -13.73 1.42 -28.74
N ILE A 61 -14.06 2.22 -27.72
CA ILE A 61 -13.18 2.53 -26.60
C ILE A 61 -13.42 1.51 -25.50
N VAL A 62 -12.37 0.83 -25.06
CA VAL A 62 -12.42 -0.18 -24.00
C VAL A 62 -11.64 0.31 -22.78
N VAL A 63 -12.34 0.52 -21.68
CA VAL A 63 -11.74 0.93 -20.41
C VAL A 63 -11.86 -0.16 -19.36
N THR A 64 -10.80 -0.36 -18.59
CA THR A 64 -10.78 -1.23 -17.41
C THR A 64 -10.95 -0.32 -16.20
N GLN A 65 -12.02 -0.50 -15.41
CA GLN A 65 -12.32 0.37 -14.28
C GLN A 65 -12.19 -0.42 -12.98
N ASP A 66 -11.12 -0.15 -12.23
CA ASP A 66 -10.74 -0.96 -11.06
C ASP A 66 -11.33 -0.46 -9.72
N PHE A 67 -12.11 0.62 -9.78
CA PHE A 67 -12.70 1.27 -8.61
C PHE A 67 -14.15 1.67 -8.87
N HIS A 68 -14.96 1.66 -7.82
CA HIS A 68 -16.21 2.44 -7.83
C HIS A 68 -15.80 3.86 -8.18
N ILE A 69 -16.44 4.46 -9.19
CA ILE A 69 -16.26 5.86 -9.55
C ILE A 69 -16.20 6.65 -8.24
N CYS A 70 -15.00 7.10 -7.86
CA CYS A 70 -14.87 8.17 -6.89
C CYS A 70 -15.43 9.37 -7.64
N PHE A 71 -16.75 9.59 -7.50
CA PHE A 71 -17.29 10.89 -7.83
C PHE A 71 -16.40 11.88 -7.09
N PRO A 72 -15.83 12.90 -7.77
CA PRO A 72 -15.20 13.98 -7.02
C PRO A 72 -16.24 14.43 -6.00
N ALA A 73 -15.87 14.40 -4.71
CA ALA A 73 -16.73 14.91 -3.66
C ALA A 73 -17.27 16.28 -4.15
N PRO A 74 -18.59 16.55 -4.05
CA PRO A 74 -19.16 17.78 -4.55
C PRO A 74 -18.30 18.95 -4.06
N ARG A 75 -17.71 19.74 -4.97
CA ARG A 75 -16.93 20.93 -4.61
C ARG A 75 -17.81 22.07 -4.10
N GLN A 76 -19.00 21.80 -3.58
CA GLN A 76 -19.75 22.80 -2.83
C GLN A 76 -19.06 22.99 -1.47
N GLY A 77 -18.25 24.03 -1.38
CA GLY A 77 -17.56 24.45 -0.15
C GLY A 77 -16.05 24.20 -0.10
N ALA A 78 -15.44 23.58 -1.12
CA ALA A 78 -13.99 23.36 -1.16
C ALA A 78 -13.27 24.61 -1.70
N MET A 79 -12.95 25.53 -0.78
CA MET A 79 -12.05 26.68 -0.92
C MET A 79 -12.34 27.65 -2.08
N GLU A 80 -13.35 28.51 -1.92
CA GLU A 80 -13.46 29.78 -2.66
C GLU A 80 -12.60 30.91 -2.06
N LYS A 81 -11.73 30.63 -1.09
CA LYS A 81 -10.85 31.64 -0.49
C LYS A 81 -9.46 31.09 -0.20
N LEU A 82 -8.61 31.15 -1.21
CA LEU A 82 -7.18 31.47 -1.06
C LEU A 82 -6.87 32.60 -2.03
#